data_AF-A0A5J4S7C8-F1
#
_entry.id   AF-A0A5J4S7C8-F1
#
_cell.length_a   1.000
_cell.length_b   1.000
_cell.length_c   1.000
_cell.angle_alpha   90.00
_cell.angle_beta   90.00
_cell.angle_gamma   90.00
#
_symmetry.space_group_name_H-M   'P 1'
#
loop_
_entity.id
_entity.type
_entity.pdbx_description
1 polymer ?
#
loop_
_entity_poly.entity_id
_entity_poly.type
_entity_poly.pdbx_seq_one_letter_code
_entity_poly.pdbx_strand_id
1 'polypeptide(L)' 'MVEVTEQKTKRDWAKFIKRIADEMYPQATKTTLVMDNFKTHTIGAFYEAFEPVEAKGLADRFECIFTPKHGI' A
#
# COMPACT_ATOMS: atom_id res chain seq x y z
N MET A 1 -8.13 -10.91 4.27
CA MET A 1 -6.89 -11.66 3.99
C MET A 1 -5.83 -11.18 4.97
N VAL A 2 -4.95 -12.06 5.43
CA VAL A 2 -3.85 -11.73 6.34
C VAL A 2 -2.59 -12.40 5.77
N GLU A 3 -1.49 -11.67 5.73
CA GLU A 3 -0.18 -12.19 5.34
C GLU A 3 0.78 -12.01 6.51
N VAL A 4 1.57 -13.06 6.80
CA VAL A 4 2.56 -13.06 7.87
C VAL A 4 3.93 -13.20 7.23
N THR A 5 4.80 -12.23 7.51
CA THR A 5 6.18 -12.20 7.05
C THR A 5 7.11 -12.26 8.25
N GLU A 6 8.34 -12.73 8.05
CA GLU A 6 9.34 -12.80 9.14
C GLU A 6 9.71 -11.41 9.68
N GLN A 7 9.69 -10.40 8.80
CA GLN A 7 9.97 -9.01 9.13
C GLN A 7 8.87 -8.10 8.59
N LYS A 8 8.64 -6.98 9.27
CA LYS A 8 7.74 -5.92 8.79
C LYS A 8 8.55 -4.84 8.07
N THR A 9 8.71 -4.96 6.76
CA THR A 9 9.42 -3.96 5.94
C THR A 9 8.47 -3.17 5.03
N LYS A 10 8.94 -2.02 4.53
CA LYS A 10 8.25 -1.25 3.48
C LYS A 10 8.04 -2.06 2.20
N ARG A 11 9.02 -2.89 1.84
CA ARG A 11 8.96 -3.72 0.62
C ARG A 11 7.92 -4.81 0.74
N ASP A 12 7.81 -5.46 1.90
CA ASP A 12 6.78 -6.49 2.13
C ASP A 12 5.38 -5.88 2.06
N TRP A 13 5.21 -4.72 2.69
CA TRP A 13 3.96 -3.96 2.59
C TRP A 13 3.63 -3.58 1.14
N ALA A 14 4.60 -3.05 0.38
CA ALA A 14 4.39 -2.64 -1.01
C ALA A 14 3.97 -3.82 -1.90
N LYS A 15 4.60 -4.99 -1.74
CA LYS A 15 4.23 -6.23 -2.44
C LYS A 15 2.82 -6.68 -2.09
N PHE A 16 2.46 -6.64 -0.82
CA PHE A 16 1.11 -6.99 -0.36
C PHE A 16 0.04 -6.08 -0.99
N ILE A 17 0.27 -4.76 -1.00
CA ILE A 17 -0.69 -3.82 -1.61
C ILE A 17 -0.79 -4.00 -3.12
N LYS A 18 0.32 -4.23 -3.83
CA LYS A 18 0.31 -4.55 -5.26
C LYS A 18 -0.55 -5.79 -5.55
N ARG A 19 -0.42 -6.84 -4.73
CA ARG A 19 -1.21 -8.06 -4.86
C ARG A 19 -2.72 -7.79 -4.71
N ILE A 20 -3.11 -6.95 -3.76
CA ILE A 20 -4.50 -6.52 -3.61
C ILE A 20 -4.97 -5.81 -4.89
N ALA A 21 -4.16 -4.92 -5.43
CA ALA A 21 -4.48 -4.16 -6.63
C ALA A 21 -4.66 -5.09 -7.86
N ASP A 22 -3.69 -5.97 -8.09
CA ASP A 22 -3.58 -6.70 -9.35
C ASP A 22 -4.34 -8.02 -9.35
N GLU A 23 -4.37 -8.74 -8.22
CA GLU A 23 -5.01 -10.06 -8.15
C GLU A 23 -6.43 -9.97 -7.62
N MET A 24 -6.66 -9.18 -6.56
CA MET A 24 -7.96 -9.17 -5.89
C MET A 24 -8.96 -8.21 -6.53
N TYR A 25 -8.49 -7.02 -6.90
CA TYR A 25 -9.35 -5.98 -7.45
C TYR A 25 -8.84 -5.43 -8.79
N PRO A 26 -8.46 -6.26 -9.78
CA PRO A 26 -7.84 -5.81 -11.04
C PRO A 26 -8.67 -4.77 -11.80
N GLN A 27 -10.01 -4.83 -11.67
CA GLN A 27 -10.93 -3.95 -12.38
C GLN A 27 -11.23 -2.64 -11.61
N ALA A 28 -10.75 -2.51 -10.37
CA ALA A 28 -10.90 -1.27 -9.61
C ALA A 28 -9.95 -0.20 -10.18
N THR A 29 -10.54 0.86 -10.73
CA THR A 29 -9.82 2.02 -11.26
C THR A 29 -9.19 2.86 -10.17
N LYS A 30 -9.83 2.93 -9.00
CA LYS A 30 -9.32 3.59 -7.80
C LYS A 30 -9.77 2.84 -6.55
N THR A 31 -8.89 2.71 -5.57
CA THR A 31 -9.15 2.03 -4.29
C THR A 31 -8.82 2.96 -3.13
N THR A 32 -9.78 3.19 -2.24
CA THR A 32 -9.52 3.91 -0.99
C THR A 32 -8.85 2.96 0.00
N LEU A 33 -7.62 3.29 0.39
CA LEU A 33 -6.83 2.51 1.33
C LEU A 33 -6.76 3.24 2.67
N VAL A 34 -7.57 2.76 3.63
CA VAL A 34 -7.57 3.27 5.01
C VAL A 34 -6.47 2.55 5.78
N MET A 35 -5.53 3.28 6.38
CA MET A 35 -4.37 2.74 7.06
C MET A 35 -4.02 3.49 8.34
N ASP A 36 -3.34 2.80 9.26
CA ASP A 36 -2.72 3.45 10.42
C ASP A 36 -1.51 4.32 10.00
N ASN A 37 -0.96 5.10 10.94
CA ASN A 37 0.19 5.98 10.68
C ASN A 37 1.55 5.26 10.80
N PHE A 38 1.61 3.95 10.53
CA PHE A 38 2.85 3.20 10.70
C PHE A 38 3.89 3.56 9.62
N LYS A 39 5.18 3.63 9.98
CA LYS A 39 6.24 4.14 9.09
C LYS A 39 6.43 3.35 7.79
N THR A 40 5.96 2.11 7.73
CA THR A 40 6.04 1.28 6.52
C THR A 40 4.88 1.50 5.56
N HIS A 41 3.78 2.12 6.00
CA HIS A 41 2.56 2.34 5.22
C HIS A 41 2.63 3.71 4.56
N THR A 42 3.39 3.82 3.48
CA THR A 42 3.55 5.08 2.76
C THR A 42 3.62 4.84 1.26
N ILE A 43 3.15 5.81 0.46
CA ILE A 43 3.31 5.77 -1.01
C ILE A 43 4.78 5.64 -1.41
N GLY A 44 5.70 6.24 -0.64
CA GLY A 44 7.14 6.12 -0.86
C GLY A 44 7.64 4.67 -0.84
N ALA A 45 6.98 3.76 -0.10
CA ALA A 45 7.33 2.35 -0.09
C ALA A 45 7.18 1.68 -1.47
N PHE A 46 6.28 2.16 -2.34
CA PHE A 46 6.19 1.66 -3.71
C PHE A 46 7.44 2.00 -4.51
N TYR A 47 7.93 3.23 -4.39
CA TYR A 47 9.15 3.69 -5.08
C TYR A 47 10.43 3.04 -4.53
N GLU A 48 10.41 2.54 -3.30
CA GLU A 48 11.51 1.75 -2.72
C GLU A 48 11.49 0.27 -3.15
N ALA A 49 10.36 -0.21 -3.66
CA ALA A 49 10.11 -1.62 -3.96
C ALA A 49 10.02 -1.94 -5.47
N PHE A 50 9.60 -0.97 -6.28
CA PHE A 50 9.29 -1.17 -7.70
C PHE A 50 9.94 -0.09 -8.57
N GLU A 51 10.00 -0.36 -9.88
CA GLU A 51 10.46 0.62 -10.87
C GLU A 51 9.52 1.84 -10.92
N PRO A 52 10.02 3.04 -11.25
CA PRO A 52 9.24 4.29 -11.12
C PRO A 52 7.88 4.29 -11.82
N VAL A 53 7.77 3.65 -12.99
CA VAL A 53 6.51 3.58 -13.77
C VAL A 53 5.48 2.72 -13.03
N GLU A 54 5.89 1.58 -12.51
CA GLU A 54 5.04 0.66 -11.77
C GLU A 54 4.64 1.25 -10.41
N ALA A 55 5.61 1.83 -9.69
CA ALA A 55 5.39 2.52 -8.43
C ALA A 55 4.37 3.66 -8.58
N LYS A 56 4.50 4.45 -9.66
CA LYS A 56 3.55 5.52 -9.98
C LYS A 56 2.16 4.96 -10.32
N GLY A 57 2.08 3.89 -11.11
CA GLY A 57 0.81 3.24 -11.42
C GLY A 57 0.06 2.77 -10.17
N LEU A 58 0.78 2.19 -9.20
CA LEU A 58 0.21 1.83 -7.91
C LEU A 58 -0.19 3.06 -7.09
N ALA A 59 0.69 4.07 -6.99
CA ALA A 59 0.42 5.30 -6.25
C ALA A 59 -0.84 6.02 -6.75
N ASP A 60 -1.02 6.12 -8.07
CA ASP A 60 -2.16 6.78 -8.69
C ASP A 60 -3.48 6.00 -8.48
N ARG A 61 -3.39 4.69 -8.25
CA ARG A 61 -4.54 3.81 -8.05
C ARG A 61 -5.10 3.85 -6.63
N PHE A 62 -4.31 4.27 -5.65
CA PHE A 62 -4.72 4.28 -4.25
C PHE A 62 -4.94 5.70 -3.71
N GLU A 63 -6.07 5.91 -3.06
CA GLU A 63 -6.31 7.06 -2.21
C GLU A 63 -6.08 6.68 -0.76
N CYS A 64 -4.99 7.18 -0.15
CA CYS A 64 -4.62 6.82 1.20
C CYS A 64 -5.30 7.74 2.23
N ILE A 65 -6.07 7.15 3.14
CA ILE A 65 -6.67 7.83 4.28
C ILE A 65 -6.02 7.29 5.56
N PHE A 66 -5.44 8.19 6.35
CA PHE A 66 -4.79 7.82 7.60
C PHE A 66 -5.75 7.97 8.77
N THR A 67 -5.78 6.99 9.66
CA THR A 67 -6.56 7.11 10.90
C THR A 67 -6.03 8.27 11.76
N PRO A 68 -6.87 8.94 12.58
CA PRO A 68 -6.41 9.95 13.52
C PRO A 68 -5.29 9.42 14.43
N LYS A 69 -4.27 10.24 14.68
CA LYS A 69 -3.11 9.85 15.50
C LYS A 69 -3.44 9.69 16.99
N HIS A 70 -4.40 10.47 17.46
CA HIS A 70 -4.92 10.38 18.82
C HIS A 70 -6.42 10.11 18.68
N GLY A 71 -6.90 9.04 19.33
CA GLY A 71 -8.31 8.93 19.61
C GLY A 71 -8.71 10.10 20.52
N ILE A 72 -9.90 10.67 20.28
CA ILE A 72 -10.52 11.61 21.21
C ILE A 72 -10.53 10.98 22.61
#